data_AF-A0A7S3PTD9-F1
#
_entry.id   AF-A0A7S3PTD9-F1
#
_cell.length_a   1.000
_cell.length_b   1.000
_cell.length_c   1.000
_cell.angle_alpha   90.00
_cell.angle_beta   90.00
_cell.angle_gamma   90.00
#
_symmetry.space_group_name_H-M   'P 1'
#
loop_
_entity.id
_entity.type
_entity.pdbx_description
1 polymer ?
#
loop_
_entity_poly.entity_id
_entity_poly.type
_entity_poly.pdbx_seq_one_letter_code
_entity_poly.pdbx_strand_id
1 'polypeptide(L)'
;RLEFRQMVKRILIAFCERNPAIGYVQGHHCIVCVIAYALECNEESTFWTFCGLCEKVLGESYYRKAPRLHGFRKDVQLLSRALDKQLSKRKLGILNKSAEKDAIVLLLALN
;
A
#
# COMPACT_ATOMS: atom_id res chain seq x y z
N ARG A 1 17.68 17.81 5.85
CA ARG A 1 17.21 16.48 6.32
C ARG A 1 16.17 16.58 7.44
N LEU A 2 16.38 17.39 8.48
CA LEU A 2 15.41 17.57 9.57
C LEU A 2 14.09 18.19 9.07
N GLU A 3 14.18 19.26 8.27
CA GLU A 3 13.01 19.92 7.66
C GLU A 3 12.13 18.97 6.85
N PHE A 4 12.75 18.14 6.00
CA PHE A 4 12.03 17.14 5.21
C PHE A 4 11.28 16.13 6.09
N ARG A 5 11.91 15.65 7.16
CA ARG A 5 11.26 14.72 8.11
C ARG A 5 10.07 15.38 8.81
N GLN A 6 10.18 16.67 9.16
CA GLN A 6 9.08 17.41 9.78
C GLN A 6 7.92 17.61 8.80
N MET A 7 8.21 17.96 7.55
CA MET A 7 7.22 18.06 6.47
C MET A 7 6.44 16.74 6.31
N VAL A 8 7.14 15.62 6.15
CA VAL A 8 6.49 14.29 6.05
C VAL A 8 5.62 14.00 7.28
N LYS A 9 6.07 14.36 8.49
CA LYS A 9 5.29 14.20 9.72
C LYS A 9 4.01 15.03 9.70
N ARG A 10 4.07 16.31 9.28
CA ARG A 10 2.89 17.18 9.16
C ARG A 10 1.87 16.63 8.18
N ILE A 11 2.32 16.20 7.00
CA ILE A 11 1.47 15.57 5.98
C ILE A 11 0.74 14.35 6.56
N LEU A 12 1.46 13.45 7.24
CA LEU A 12 0.87 12.24 7.81
C LEU A 12 -0.13 12.54 8.93
N ILE A 13 0.16 13.53 9.79
CA ILE A 13 -0.77 13.97 10.83
C ILE A 13 -2.03 14.57 10.20
N ALA A 14 -1.87 15.49 9.25
CA ALA A 14 -2.98 16.11 8.53
C ALA A 14 -3.86 15.05 7.83
N PHE A 15 -3.25 14.00 7.28
CA PHE A 15 -4.00 12.89 6.68
C PHE A 15 -4.81 12.11 7.71
N CYS A 16 -4.26 11.85 8.90
CA CYS A 16 -4.97 11.15 9.97
C CYS A 16 -6.18 11.92 10.46
N GLU A 17 -6.06 13.24 10.58
CA GLU A 17 -7.17 14.14 10.93
C GLU A 17 -8.24 14.16 9.83
N ARG A 18 -7.81 14.22 8.56
CA ARG A 18 -8.72 14.22 7.41
C ARG A 18 -9.48 12.91 7.26
N ASN A 19 -8.81 11.77 7.44
CA ASN A 19 -9.39 10.45 7.24
C ASN A 19 -9.12 9.54 8.44
N PRO A 20 -9.86 9.70 9.55
CA PRO A 20 -9.68 8.89 10.77
C PRO A 20 -10.04 7.41 10.57
N ALA A 21 -10.88 7.11 9.58
CA ALA A 21 -11.30 5.74 9.26
C ALA A 21 -10.12 4.89 8.78
N ILE A 22 -9.21 5.47 7.99
CA ILE A 22 -7.94 4.85 7.60
C ILE A 22 -6.88 5.13 8.68
N GLY A 23 -6.65 6.41 8.99
CA GLY A 23 -5.59 6.87 9.87
C GLY A 23 -4.18 6.55 9.35
N TYR A 24 -3.20 6.47 10.26
CA TYR A 24 -1.85 6.05 9.89
C TYR A 24 -1.75 4.53 9.72
N VAL A 25 -1.23 4.09 8.59
CA VAL A 25 -0.85 2.69 8.34
C VAL A 25 0.66 2.61 8.15
N GLN A 26 1.27 1.55 8.68
CA GLN A 26 2.69 1.29 8.52
C GLN A 26 3.05 1.28 7.03
N GLY A 27 4.08 2.04 6.67
CA GLY A 27 4.54 2.19 5.28
C GLY A 27 4.06 3.47 4.59
N HIS A 28 3.04 4.18 5.12
CA HIS A 28 2.59 5.46 4.53
C HIS A 28 3.72 6.49 4.42
N HIS A 29 4.67 6.51 5.36
CA HIS A 29 5.81 7.42 5.29
C HIS A 29 6.67 7.20 4.04
N CYS A 30 6.87 5.95 3.60
CA CYS A 30 7.62 5.66 2.37
C CYS A 30 6.89 6.22 1.15
N ILE A 31 5.57 6.04 1.08
CA ILE A 31 4.73 6.54 0.00
C ILE A 31 4.80 8.08 -0.06
N VAL A 32 4.62 8.75 1.08
CA VAL A 32 4.73 10.21 1.18
C VAL A 32 6.12 10.69 0.77
N CYS A 33 7.19 10.02 1.18
CA CYS A 33 8.56 10.38 0.75
C CYS A 33 8.74 10.28 -0.76
N VAL A 34 8.21 9.23 -1.40
CA VAL A 34 8.30 9.05 -2.86
C VAL A 34 7.51 10.12 -3.61
N ILE A 35 6.28 10.41 -3.17
CA ILE A 35 5.46 11.48 -3.75
C ILE A 35 6.15 12.84 -3.56
N ALA A 36 6.64 13.12 -2.36
CA ALA A 36 7.34 14.37 -2.05
C ALA A 36 8.57 14.54 -2.95
N TYR A 37 9.35 13.47 -3.14
CA TYR A 37 10.50 13.50 -4.03
C TYR A 37 10.09 13.76 -5.49
N ALA A 38 9.02 13.10 -5.97
CA ALA A 38 8.51 13.29 -7.32
C ALA A 38 7.92 14.68 -7.58
N LEU A 39 7.50 15.39 -6.52
CA LEU A 39 6.91 16.73 -6.57
C LEU A 39 7.83 17.81 -6.01
N GLU A 40 9.15 17.60 -6.10
CA GLU A 40 10.16 18.59 -5.72
C GLU A 40 10.00 19.15 -4.29
N CYS A 41 9.57 18.29 -3.36
CA CYS A 41 9.30 18.61 -1.96
C CYS A 41 8.21 19.69 -1.74
N ASN A 42 7.25 19.84 -2.66
CA ASN A 42 6.07 20.67 -2.45
C ASN A 42 5.09 20.00 -1.46
N GLU A 43 4.99 20.54 -0.24
CA GLU A 43 4.21 19.94 0.87
C GLU A 43 2.72 19.80 0.54
N GLU A 44 2.09 20.86 0.02
CA GLU A 44 0.65 20.87 -0.26
C GLU A 44 0.27 19.91 -1.39
N SER A 45 1.01 19.94 -2.50
CA SER A 45 0.80 19.02 -3.61
C SER A 45 1.04 17.57 -3.20
N THR A 46 2.04 17.33 -2.34
CA THR A 46 2.30 16.00 -1.77
C THR A 46 1.13 15.52 -0.93
N PHE A 47 0.60 16.38 -0.04
CA PHE A 47 -0.54 16.06 0.81
C PHE A 47 -1.77 15.68 -0.03
N TRP A 48 -2.15 16.50 -1.02
CA TRP A 48 -3.32 16.22 -1.85
C TRP A 48 -3.15 15.01 -2.75
N THR A 49 -1.94 14.77 -3.27
CA THR A 49 -1.63 13.57 -4.05
C THR A 49 -1.73 12.32 -3.19
N PHE A 50 -1.19 12.37 -1.96
CA PHE A 50 -1.30 11.26 -1.02
C PHE A 50 -2.76 10.97 -0.62
N CYS A 51 -3.55 12.01 -0.35
CA CYS A 51 -4.99 11.87 -0.09
C CYS A 51 -5.70 11.23 -1.29
N GLY A 52 -5.46 11.72 -2.51
CA GLY A 52 -6.04 11.18 -3.73
C GLY A 52 -5.68 9.71 -3.97
N LEU A 53 -4.43 9.32 -3.70
CA LEU A 53 -3.98 7.93 -3.77
C LEU A 53 -4.76 7.04 -2.81
N CYS A 54 -4.82 7.40 -1.53
CA CYS A 54 -5.49 6.59 -0.51
C CYS A 54 -7.02 6.57 -0.68
N GLU A 55 -7.63 7.70 -1.02
CA GLU A 55 -9.09 7.85 -1.04
C GLU A 55 -9.72 7.45 -2.38
N LYS A 56 -9.03 7.69 -3.51
CA LYS A 56 -9.61 7.51 -4.86
C LYS A 56 -8.99 6.35 -5.63
N VAL A 57 -7.67 6.20 -5.59
CA VAL A 57 -6.98 5.16 -6.37
C VAL A 57 -7.07 3.80 -5.68
N LEU A 58 -6.69 3.75 -4.40
CA LEU A 58 -6.77 2.53 -3.59
C LEU A 58 -8.18 2.36 -3.00
N GLY A 59 -8.82 3.47 -2.65
CA GLY A 59 -10.16 3.51 -2.08
C GLY A 59 -10.21 3.19 -0.59
N GLU A 60 -11.31 3.60 0.07
CA GLU A 60 -11.49 3.48 1.52
C GLU A 60 -11.39 2.04 2.07
N SER A 61 -11.69 1.05 1.24
CA SER A 61 -11.69 -0.35 1.66
C SER A 61 -10.29 -0.99 1.70
N TYR A 62 -9.29 -0.36 1.06
CA TYR A 62 -7.95 -0.93 0.91
C TYR A 62 -7.22 -1.04 2.24
N TYR A 63 -7.17 0.07 2.99
CA TYR A 63 -6.52 0.19 4.29
C TYR A 63 -7.49 0.09 5.48
N ARG A 64 -8.74 -0.32 5.24
CA ARG A 64 -9.77 -0.32 6.28
C ARG A 64 -9.39 -1.23 7.45
N LYS A 65 -9.62 -0.76 8.68
CA LYS A 65 -9.37 -1.56 9.90
C LYS A 65 -10.40 -2.66 10.12
N ALA A 66 -11.63 -2.49 9.66
CA ALA A 66 -12.70 -3.47 9.82
C ALA A 66 -13.67 -3.44 8.62
N PRO A 67 -13.87 -4.57 7.89
CA PRO A 67 -13.04 -5.78 7.93
C PRO A 67 -11.58 -5.47 7.52
N ARG A 68 -10.61 -6.04 8.24
CA ARG A 68 -9.18 -5.71 8.12
C ARG A 68 -8.68 -5.90 6.69
N LEU A 69 -8.17 -4.81 6.10
CA LEU A 69 -7.47 -4.77 4.82
C LEU A 69 -8.26 -5.46 3.69
N HIS A 70 -9.58 -5.30 3.68
CA HIS A 70 -10.45 -6.05 2.78
C HIS A 70 -10.14 -5.82 1.29
N GLY A 71 -9.96 -4.56 0.89
CA GLY A 71 -9.58 -4.21 -0.48
C GLY A 71 -8.22 -4.81 -0.85
N PHE A 72 -7.22 -4.63 0.02
CA PHE A 72 -5.88 -5.21 -0.17
C PHE A 72 -5.92 -6.74 -0.31
N ARG A 73 -6.68 -7.45 0.53
CA ARG A 73 -6.82 -8.92 0.47
C ARG A 73 -7.43 -9.38 -0.85
N LYS A 74 -8.42 -8.64 -1.37
CA LYS A 74 -9.00 -8.92 -2.69
C LYS A 74 -7.99 -8.75 -3.81
N ASP A 75 -7.17 -7.71 -3.76
CA ASP A 75 -6.13 -7.46 -4.76
C ASP A 75 -5.06 -8.55 -4.74
N VAL A 76 -4.60 -8.97 -3.55
CA VAL A 76 -3.67 -10.09 -3.39
C VAL A 76 -4.28 -11.39 -3.95
N GLN A 77 -5.55 -11.66 -3.67
CA GLN A 77 -6.24 -12.83 -4.19
C GLN A 77 -6.37 -12.79 -5.73
N LEU A 78 -6.69 -11.62 -6.30
CA LEU A 78 -6.78 -11.44 -7.73
C LEU A 78 -5.42 -11.63 -8.41
N LEU A 79 -4.37 -11.04 -7.83
CA LEU A 79 -2.99 -11.18 -8.29
C LEU A 79 -2.56 -12.65 -8.28
N SER A 80 -2.80 -13.37 -7.17
CA SER A 80 -2.46 -14.79 -7.06
C SER A 80 -3.14 -15.62 -8.15
N ARG A 81 -4.44 -15.38 -8.42
CA ARG A 81 -5.17 -16.06 -9.50
C ARG A 81 -4.63 -15.70 -10.88
N ALA A 82 -4.28 -14.44 -11.11
CA ALA A 82 -3.71 -13.99 -12.37
C ALA A 82 -2.34 -14.63 -12.62
N LEU A 83 -1.49 -14.73 -11.59
CA LEU A 83 -0.20 -15.42 -11.65
C LEU A 83 -0.40 -16.91 -11.93
N ASP A 84 -1.29 -17.60 -11.22
CA ASP A 84 -1.59 -19.01 -11.47
C ASP A 84 -2.03 -19.24 -12.94
N LYS A 85 -2.84 -18.34 -13.50
CA LYS A 85 -3.27 -18.40 -14.92
C LYS A 85 -2.12 -18.15 -15.91
N GLN A 86 -1.19 -17.24 -15.60
CA GLN A 86 -0.03 -16.96 -16.48
C GLN A 86 1.01 -18.08 -16.41
N LEU A 87 1.28 -18.60 -15.20
CA LEU A 87 2.23 -19.67 -14.94
C LEU A 87 1.72 -21.04 -15.39
N SER A 88 0.41 -21.28 -15.43
CA SER A 88 -0.14 -22.50 -16.04
C SER A 88 -0.08 -22.46 -17.58
N LYS A 89 -0.21 -21.28 -18.19
CA LYS A 89 -0.07 -21.10 -19.65
C LYS A 89 1.37 -21.26 -20.14
N ARG A 90 2.33 -20.74 -19.38
CA ARG A 90 3.75 -20.96 -19.61
C ARG A 90 4.12 -22.28 -18.92
N LYS A 91 4.16 -23.43 -19.59
CA LYS A 91 4.62 -24.73 -19.01
C LYS A 91 6.04 -24.61 -18.41
N LEU A 92 6.18 -23.95 -17.28
CA LEU A 92 7.40 -23.79 -16.49
C LEU A 92 7.32 -24.86 -15.41
N GLY A 93 7.64 -26.09 -15.78
CA GLY A 93 7.71 -27.24 -14.88
C GLY A 93 8.86 -27.17 -13.85
N ILE A 94 9.32 -25.98 -13.44
CA ILE A 94 10.55 -25.81 -12.62
C ILE A 94 10.35 -24.88 -11.41
N LEU A 95 9.25 -24.15 -11.28
CA LEU A 95 8.99 -23.38 -10.04
C LEU A 95 8.10 -24.19 -9.10
N ASN A 96 8.81 -24.96 -8.29
CA ASN A 96 8.36 -25.76 -7.17
C ASN A 96 7.30 -25.01 -6.32
N LYS A 97 6.17 -25.68 -6.11
CA LYS A 97 4.89 -25.20 -5.59
C LYS A 97 4.88 -24.74 -4.11
N SER A 98 6.02 -24.46 -3.47
CA SER A 98 6.07 -24.28 -2.01
C SER A 98 6.59 -22.92 -1.52
N ALA A 99 7.43 -22.20 -2.27
CA ALA A 99 8.14 -21.06 -1.67
C ALA A 99 7.40 -19.71 -1.75
N GLU A 100 6.67 -19.43 -2.83
CA GLU A 100 6.10 -18.09 -3.05
C GLU A 100 4.68 -17.90 -2.51
N LYS A 101 3.87 -18.97 -2.46
CA LYS A 101 2.53 -18.91 -1.83
C LYS A 101 2.66 -18.78 -0.31
N ASP A 102 3.61 -19.50 0.28
CA ASP A 102 3.89 -19.43 1.71
C ASP A 102 4.53 -18.10 2.10
N ALA A 103 5.33 -17.45 1.26
CA ALA A 103 5.89 -16.14 1.57
C ALA A 103 4.82 -15.03 1.70
N ILE A 104 3.84 -15.01 0.79
CA ILE A 104 2.73 -14.04 0.86
C ILE A 104 1.78 -14.38 2.02
N VAL A 105 1.54 -15.67 2.29
CA VAL A 105 0.71 -16.12 3.41
C VAL A 105 1.42 -15.93 4.76
N LEU A 106 2.73 -16.16 4.88
CA LEU A 106 3.54 -15.83 6.08
C LEU A 106 3.56 -14.32 6.34
N LEU A 107 3.70 -13.49 5.30
CA LEU A 107 3.63 -12.03 5.43
C LEU A 107 2.25 -11.54 5.89
N LEU A 108 1.19 -12.31 5.60
CA LEU A 108 -0.17 -12.05 6.08
C LEU A 108 -0.47 -12.68 7.45
N ALA A 109 0.25 -13.72 7.86
CA ALA A 109 0.04 -14.48 9.10
C ALA A 109 0.91 -14.00 10.28
N LEU A 110 1.90 -13.13 10.05
CA LEU A 110 2.75 -12.53 11.08
C LEU A 110 2.15 -11.25 11.73
N ASN A 111 0.82 -11.09 11.74
CA ASN A 111 0.11 -10.03 12.51
C ASN A 111 -1.29 -10.46 12.98
#